data_AF-A0A9P5XG34-F1
#
_entry.id   AF-A0A9P5XG34-F1
#
_cell.length_a   1.000
_cell.length_b   1.000
_cell.length_c   1.000
_cell.angle_alpha   90.00
_cell.angle_beta   90.00
_cell.angle_gamma   90.00
#
_symmetry.space_group_name_H-M   'P 1'
#
loop_
_entity.id
_entity.type
_entity.pdbx_description
1 polymer ?
#
loop_
_entity_poly.entity_id
_entity_poly.type
_entity_poly.pdbx_seq_one_letter_code
_entity_poly.pdbx_strand_id
1 'polypeptide(L)' 'GSCGWQNTEVDLVVALKPANFGNKAACRRNIRVNCEEIIDQGKSVNVEVANLCPGCGPGRMDLFPAAFQQLADLSVG' A
#
# COMPACT_ATOMS: atom_id res chain seq x y z
N GLY A 1 -8.58 9.48 2.98
CA GLY A 1 -7.12 9.62 3.06
C GLY A 1 -6.67 10.95 2.50
N SER A 2 -5.35 11.22 2.56
CA SER A 2 -4.72 12.46 2.09
C SER A 2 -4.96 12.77 0.61
N CYS A 3 -5.39 11.78 -0.18
CA CYS A 3 -5.78 11.97 -1.58
C CYS A 3 -7.22 12.48 -1.80
N GLY A 4 -8.02 12.68 -0.74
CA GLY A 4 -9.29 13.41 -0.83
C GLY A 4 -10.56 12.57 -0.95
N TRP A 5 -10.48 11.25 -0.81
CA TRP A 5 -11.66 10.38 -0.69
C TRP A 5 -11.52 9.43 0.51
N GLN A 6 -12.64 8.85 0.95
CA GLN A 6 -12.66 7.85 2.02
C GLN A 6 -12.41 6.45 1.43
N ASN A 7 -11.57 5.69 2.11
CA ASN A 7 -11.32 4.28 1.82
C ASN A 7 -11.77 3.46 3.02
N THR A 8 -12.10 2.22 2.75
CA THR A 8 -12.51 1.19 3.69
C THR A 8 -11.48 0.07 3.69
N GLU A 9 -11.54 -0.81 4.68
CA GLU A 9 -10.59 -1.92 4.83
C GLU A 9 -10.64 -2.94 3.67
N VAL A 10 -11.71 -2.93 2.87
CA VAL A 10 -11.89 -3.79 1.70
C VAL A 10 -11.28 -3.22 0.41
N ASP A 11 -10.84 -1.97 0.42
CA ASP A 11 -10.25 -1.33 -0.75
C ASP A 11 -8.80 -1.78 -0.96
N LEU A 12 -8.44 -2.06 -2.21
CA LEU A 12 -7.07 -2.39 -2.61
C LEU A 12 -6.24 -1.11 -2.75
N VAL A 13 -5.86 -0.52 -1.62
CA VAL A 13 -5.15 0.76 -1.58
C VAL A 13 -3.91 0.74 -0.71
N VAL A 14 -3.05 1.73 -0.93
CA VAL A 14 -1.78 1.89 -0.22
C VAL A 14 -1.56 3.34 0.25
N ALA A 15 -0.92 3.47 1.40
CA ALA A 15 -0.35 4.71 1.89
C ALA A 15 1.17 4.73 1.67
N LEU A 16 1.67 5.80 1.05
CA LEU A 16 3.09 5.94 0.71
C LEU A 16 3.78 6.95 1.62
N LYS A 17 5.09 6.74 1.86
CA LYS A 17 5.95 7.72 2.54
C LYS A 17 5.99 9.07 1.79
N PRO A 18 6.32 10.20 2.45
CA PRO A 18 6.27 11.54 1.84
C PRO A 18 7.00 11.67 0.50
N ALA A 19 8.22 11.12 0.39
CA ALA A 19 9.02 11.18 -0.83
C ALA A 19 8.36 10.48 -2.03
N ASN A 20 7.68 9.35 -1.80
CA ASN A 20 7.00 8.60 -2.85
C ASN A 20 5.58 9.13 -3.11
N PHE A 21 4.94 9.69 -2.09
CA PHE A 21 3.63 10.33 -2.20
C PHE A 21 3.69 11.60 -3.06
N GLY A 22 4.83 12.31 -3.03
CA GLY A 22 5.13 13.42 -3.93
C GLY A 22 4.15 14.58 -3.80
N ASN A 23 3.79 14.97 -2.56
CA ASN A 23 2.77 15.99 -2.30
C ASN A 23 1.47 15.78 -3.12
N LYS A 24 0.90 14.57 -3.04
CA LYS A 24 -0.29 14.11 -3.77
C LYS A 24 -0.11 13.80 -5.26
N ALA A 25 1.08 13.99 -5.84
CA ALA A 25 1.34 13.62 -7.24
C ALA A 25 1.12 12.12 -7.52
N ALA A 26 1.28 11.27 -6.50
CA ALA A 26 1.04 9.84 -6.61
C ALA A 26 -0.44 9.44 -6.44
N CYS A 27 -1.32 10.32 -5.97
CA CYS A 27 -2.73 9.98 -5.76
C CYS A 27 -3.37 9.44 -7.05
N ARG A 28 -4.25 8.43 -6.91
CA ARG A 28 -4.95 7.75 -8.02
C ARG A 28 -4.03 6.97 -8.97
N ARG A 29 -2.73 6.89 -8.69
CA ARG A 29 -1.82 6.01 -9.43
C ARG A 29 -2.00 4.59 -8.95
N ASN A 30 -2.08 3.66 -9.90
CA ASN A 30 -2.01 2.24 -9.63
C ASN A 30 -0.54 1.81 -9.61
N ILE A 31 -0.15 1.06 -8.58
CA ILE A 31 1.16 0.45 -8.46
C ILE A 31 1.01 -1.05 -8.22
N ARG A 32 1.99 -1.82 -8.68
CA ARG A 32 2.07 -3.25 -8.39
C ARG A 32 3.02 -3.45 -7.22
N VAL A 33 2.55 -4.12 -6.18
CA VAL A 33 3.33 -4.53 -5.02
C VAL A 33 3.60 -6.01 -5.15
N ASN A 34 4.87 -6.40 -5.04
CA ASN A 34 5.29 -7.80 -5.11
C ASN A 34 5.77 -8.23 -3.72
N CYS A 35 5.37 -9.43 -3.30
CA CYS A 35 5.91 -10.06 -2.10
C CYS A 35 7.22 -10.78 -2.46
N GLU A 36 8.29 -10.41 -1.77
CA GLU A 36 9.63 -10.99 -1.96
C GLU A 36 10.02 -11.97 -0.84
N GLU A 37 9.17 -12.12 0.18
CA GLU A 37 9.36 -13.12 1.24
C GLU A 37 9.38 -14.54 0.67
N ILE A 38 10.28 -15.39 1.17
CA ILE A 38 10.55 -16.73 0.61
C ILE A 38 9.29 -17.61 0.60
N ILE A 39 8.46 -17.52 1.65
CA ILE A 39 7.27 -18.36 1.82
C ILE A 39 6.14 -17.92 0.88
N ASP A 40 6.07 -16.64 0.55
CA ASP A 40 5.02 -16.02 -0.27
C ASP A 40 5.54 -15.51 -1.63
N GLN A 41 6.70 -16.03 -2.03
CA GLN A 41 7.44 -15.55 -3.19
C GLN A 41 6.59 -15.66 -4.46
N GLY A 42 6.46 -14.54 -5.18
CA GLY A 42 5.72 -14.47 -6.45
C GLY A 42 4.27 -13.98 -6.31
N LYS A 43 3.76 -13.77 -5.10
CA LYS A 43 2.48 -13.06 -4.90
C LYS A 43 2.64 -11.58 -5.23
N SER A 44 1.61 -11.00 -5.82
CA SER A 44 1.58 -9.57 -6.12
C SER A 44 0.16 -9.03 -6.12
N VAL A 45 0.00 -7.76 -5.77
CA VAL A 45 -1.29 -7.06 -5.75
C VAL A 45 -1.15 -5.72 -6.47
N ASN A 46 -2.16 -5.35 -7.25
CA ASN A 46 -2.28 -4.00 -7.79
C ASN A 46 -3.10 -3.16 -6.81
N VAL A 47 -2.58 -2.01 -6.43
CA VAL A 47 -3.20 -1.11 -5.46
C VAL A 47 -3.21 0.33 -5.97
N GLU A 48 -4.21 1.09 -5.56
CA GLU A 48 -4.27 2.53 -5.81
C GLU A 48 -3.66 3.32 -4.64
N VAL A 49 -2.84 4.32 -4.93
CA VAL A 49 -2.31 5.22 -3.90
C VAL A 49 -3.42 6.14 -3.40
N ALA A 50 -3.76 5.98 -2.13
CA ALA A 50 -4.92 6.66 -1.54
C ALA A 50 -4.59 7.53 -0.32
N ASN A 51 -3.41 7.36 0.27
CA ASN A 51 -3.04 8.06 1.49
C ASN A 51 -1.54 8.37 1.59
N LEU A 52 -1.22 9.31 2.47
CA LEU A 52 0.14 9.58 2.92
C LEU A 52 0.37 8.80 4.22
N CYS A 53 1.54 8.17 4.33
CA CYS A 53 2.04 7.56 5.56
C CYS A 53 3.28 8.34 6.05
N PRO A 54 3.13 9.35 6.92
CA PRO A 54 4.25 10.18 7.37
C PRO A 54 5.32 9.39 8.14
N GLY A 55 4.91 8.34 8.87
CA GLY A 55 5.80 7.49 9.67
C GLY A 55 6.43 6.33 8.90
N CYS A 56 6.08 6.11 7.63
CA CYS A 56 6.65 5.03 6.84
C CYS A 56 8.12 5.31 6.53
N GLY A 57 9.00 4.47 7.08
CA GLY A 57 10.44 4.55 6.85
C GLY A 57 10.87 4.24 5.41
N PRO A 58 12.16 4.37 5.10
CA PRO A 58 12.72 3.97 3.81
C PRO A 58 12.35 2.52 3.47
N GLY A 59 11.84 2.27 2.26
CA GLY A 59 11.44 0.94 1.81
C GLY A 59 10.11 0.42 2.37
N ARG A 60 9.45 1.16 3.27
CA ARG A 60 8.18 0.74 3.89
C ARG A 60 7.00 1.38 3.16
N MET A 61 5.93 0.61 3.04
CA MET A 61 4.61 1.05 2.56
C MET A 61 3.54 0.49 3.50
N ASP A 62 2.40 1.15 3.57
CA ASP A 62 1.30 0.77 4.47
C ASP A 62 0.10 0.36 3.62
N LEU A 63 -0.14 -0.95 3.56
CA LEU A 63 -1.20 -1.57 2.76
C LEU A 63 -2.46 -1.68 3.60
N PHE A 64 -3.61 -1.43 2.98
CA PHE A 64 -4.89 -1.70 3.64
C PHE A 64 -5.11 -3.21 3.78
N PRO A 65 -5.93 -3.66 4.75
CA PRO A 65 -6.07 -5.07 5.09
C PRO A 65 -6.36 -5.98 3.88
N ALA A 66 -7.31 -5.60 3.03
CA ALA A 66 -7.62 -6.37 1.83
C ALA A 66 -6.47 -6.46 0.82
N ALA A 67 -5.64 -5.42 0.70
CA ALA A 67 -4.46 -5.46 -0.16
C ALA A 67 -3.34 -6.34 0.44
N PHE A 68 -3.12 -6.24 1.74
CA PHE A 68 -2.12 -7.06 2.44
C PHE A 68 -2.47 -8.55 2.39
N GLN A 69 -3.75 -8.90 2.57
CA GLN A 69 -4.24 -10.28 2.53
C GLN A 69 -4.04 -10.98 1.18
N GLN A 70 -3.82 -10.24 0.09
CA GLN A 70 -3.45 -10.83 -1.21
C GLN A 70 -1.98 -11.30 -1.23
N LEU A 71 -1.16 -10.79 -0.31
CA LEU A 71 0.26 -11.10 -0.20
C LEU A 71 0.53 -12.06 0.94
N ALA A 72 -0.03 -11.83 2.13
CA ALA A 72 0.22 -12.63 3.32
C ALA A 72 -0.94 -12.55 4.32
N ASP A 73 -0.94 -13.42 5.33
CA ASP A 73 -1.91 -13.37 6.43
C ASP A 73 -1.70 -12.12 7.30
N LEU A 74 -2.77 -11.42 7.73
CA LEU A 74 -2.66 -10.20 8.54
C LEU A 74 -1.83 -10.39 9.84
N SER A 75 -1.73 -11.62 10.35
CA SER A 75 -0.94 -11.93 11.55
C SER A 75 0.58 -11.76 11.40
N VAL A 76 1.10 -11.58 10.18
CA VAL A 76 2.54 -11.38 9.93
C VAL A 76 2.94 -9.91 9.71
N GLY A 77 1.98 -8.97 9.77
CA GLY A 77 2.16 -7.54 9.46
C GLY A 77 2.59 -6.65 10.62
#